data_AF-A0A1I0SE65-F1
#
_entry.id   AF-A0A1I0SE65-F1
#
_cell.length_a   1.000
_cell.length_b   1.000
_cell.length_c   1.000
_cell.angle_alpha   90.00
_cell.angle_beta   90.00
_cell.angle_gamma   90.00
#
_symmetry.space_group_name_H-M   'P 1'
#
loop_
_entity.id
_entity.type
_entity.pdbx_description
1 polymer ?
#
loop_
_entity_poly.entity_id
_entity_poly.type
_entity_poly.pdbx_seq_one_letter_code
_entity_poly.pdbx_strand_id
1 'polypeptide(L)'
;MNLLLLSLFALACWAMVSLYRSHNRRKAELLVPVRSANIVKIHSYKSFGIIATIRFKEDRTPQIGDRLHEEGNIYQITGVVTPDTLKEQPRDTWDCRLVKV
;
A
#
# COMPACT_ATOMS: atom_id res chain seq x y z
N MET A 1 -2.94 -24.57 -45.14
CA MET A 1 -2.50 -25.22 -43.89
C MET A 1 -1.65 -24.30 -42.99
N ASN A 2 -0.82 -23.41 -43.54
CA ASN A 2 0.06 -22.53 -42.74
C ASN A 2 -0.66 -21.39 -41.99
N LEU A 3 -1.86 -21.00 -42.42
CA LEU A 3 -2.65 -19.93 -41.78
C LEU A 3 -3.11 -20.29 -40.35
N LEU A 4 -3.45 -21.56 -40.10
CA LEU A 4 -3.82 -22.04 -38.77
C LEU A 4 -2.64 -21.97 -37.81
N LEU A 5 -1.46 -22.41 -38.24
CA LEU A 5 -0.22 -22.33 -37.46
C LEU A 5 0.16 -20.88 -37.14
N LEU A 6 0.02 -19.98 -38.11
CA LEU A 6 0.27 -18.54 -37.91
C LEU A 6 -0.69 -17.92 -36.88
N SER A 7 -1.97 -18.29 -36.94
CA SER A 7 -2.98 -17.81 -35.97
C SER A 7 -2.73 -18.31 -34.55
N LEU A 8 -2.33 -19.58 -34.41
CA LEU A 8 -1.96 -20.20 -33.13
C LEU A 8 -0.72 -19.52 -32.53
N PHE A 9 0.27 -19.21 -33.37
CA PHE A 9 1.48 -18.54 -32.93
C PHE A 9 1.20 -17.11 -32.46
N ALA A 10 0.35 -16.37 -33.19
CA ALA A 10 -0.08 -15.03 -32.79
C ALA A 10 -0.84 -15.03 -31.44
N LEU A 11 -1.74 -16.00 -31.23
CA LEU A 11 -2.45 -16.19 -29.97
C LEU A 11 -1.50 -16.54 -28.81
N ALA A 12 -0.51 -17.40 -29.05
CA ALA A 12 0.48 -17.77 -28.05
C ALA A 12 1.35 -16.57 -27.64
N CYS A 13 1.83 -15.78 -28.61
CA CYS A 13 2.56 -14.54 -28.33
C CYS A 13 1.72 -13.54 -27.55
N TRP A 14 0.45 -13.34 -27.95
CA TRP A 14 -0.47 -12.48 -27.21
C TRP A 14 -0.65 -12.94 -25.77
N ALA A 15 -0.90 -14.24 -25.56
CA ALA A 15 -1.08 -14.82 -24.24
C ALA A 15 0.16 -14.61 -23.36
N MET A 16 1.35 -14.83 -23.92
CA MET A 16 2.62 -14.62 -23.21
C MET A 16 2.79 -13.14 -22.80
N VAL A 17 2.49 -12.19 -23.69
CA VAL A 17 2.55 -10.75 -23.39
C VAL A 17 1.54 -10.35 -22.31
N SER A 18 0.32 -10.88 -22.37
CA SER A 18 -0.72 -10.62 -21.37
C SER A 18 -0.32 -11.13 -19.99
N LEU A 19 0.19 -12.37 -19.92
CA LEU A 19 0.69 -12.97 -18.69
C LEU A 19 1.88 -12.19 -18.14
N TYR A 20 2.84 -11.81 -18.99
CA TYR A 20 3.98 -11.00 -18.59
C TYR A 20 3.55 -9.66 -17.98
N ARG A 21 2.65 -8.93 -18.65
CA ARG A 21 2.11 -7.66 -18.13
C ARG A 21 1.37 -7.84 -16.81
N SER A 22 0.54 -8.88 -16.70
CA SER A 22 -0.20 -9.19 -15.47
C SER A 22 0.74 -9.49 -14.30
N HIS A 23 1.74 -10.33 -14.53
CA HIS A 23 2.72 -10.68 -13.52
C HIS A 23 3.59 -9.49 -13.10
N ASN A 24 3.98 -8.63 -14.04
CA ASN A 24 4.78 -7.45 -13.72
C ASN A 24 3.98 -6.40 -12.93
N ARG A 25 2.67 -6.27 -13.19
CA ARG A 25 1.77 -5.43 -12.36
C ARG A 25 1.70 -5.95 -10.92
N ARG A 26 1.55 -7.26 -10.73
CA ARG A 26 1.54 -7.87 -9.38
C ARG A 26 2.88 -7.72 -8.66
N LYS A 27 4.01 -7.84 -9.38
CA LYS A 27 5.34 -7.61 -8.81
C LYS A 27 5.56 -6.16 -8.38
N ALA A 28 5.03 -5.19 -9.12
CA ALA A 28 5.12 -3.78 -8.75
C ALA A 28 4.43 -3.50 -7.40
N GLU A 29 3.33 -4.18 -7.09
CA GLU A 29 2.68 -4.07 -5.79
C GLU A 29 3.52 -4.66 -4.65
N LEU A 30 4.35 -5.68 -4.92
CA LEU A 30 5.21 -6.31 -3.91
C LEU A 30 6.50 -5.53 -3.63
N LEU A 31 6.91 -4.65 -4.53
CA LEU A 31 8.13 -3.84 -4.40
C LEU A 31 7.90 -2.48 -3.74
N VAL A 32 6.67 -2.17 -3.33
CA VAL A 32 6.38 -0.94 -2.60
C VAL A 32 7.05 -1.02 -1.23
N PRO A 33 7.93 -0.06 -0.88
CA PRO A 33 8.66 -0.08 0.38
C PRO A 33 7.67 -0.05 1.55
N VAL A 34 7.79 -1.06 2.42
CA VAL A 34 7.03 -1.15 3.65
C VAL A 34 7.85 -0.50 4.75
N ARG A 35 7.32 0.57 5.35
CA ARG A 35 7.99 1.32 6.41
C ARG A 35 7.72 0.66 7.76
N SER A 36 8.74 0.59 8.59
CA SER A 36 8.60 0.11 9.97
C SER A 36 8.03 1.23 10.84
N ALA A 37 6.83 1.02 11.37
CA ALA A 37 6.19 1.95 12.28
C ALA A 37 5.63 1.22 13.49
N ASN A 38 5.42 1.95 14.57
CA ASN A 38 4.80 1.42 15.79
C ASN A 38 3.46 2.13 15.98
N ILE A 39 2.36 1.37 16.00
CA ILE A 39 1.04 1.93 16.22
C ILE A 39 0.79 2.06 17.72
N VAL A 40 0.74 3.31 18.15
CA VAL A 40 0.54 3.68 19.56
C VAL A 40 -0.92 3.49 19.97
N LYS A 41 -1.86 3.78 19.07
CA LYS A 41 -3.31 3.65 19.31
C LYS A 41 -4.04 3.29 18.02
N ILE A 42 -5.00 2.38 18.11
CA ILE A 42 -5.87 1.98 16.99
C ILE A 42 -7.32 2.22 17.38
N HIS A 43 -8.04 2.96 16.54
CA HIS A 43 -9.48 3.12 16.62
C HIS A 43 -10.10 2.61 15.31
N SER A 44 -10.94 1.58 15.41
CA SER A 44 -11.66 1.03 14.26
C SER A 44 -13.08 1.60 14.22
N TYR A 45 -13.40 2.36 13.18
CA TYR A 45 -14.73 2.94 12.97
C TYR A 45 -15.44 2.22 11.82
N LYS A 46 -16.66 1.75 12.06
CA LYS A 46 -17.47 1.01 11.08
C LYS A 46 -17.71 1.78 9.76
N SER A 47 -17.79 3.11 9.82
CA SER A 47 -18.09 3.98 8.68
C SER A 47 -16.88 4.67 8.04
N PHE A 48 -15.76 4.81 8.77
CA PHE A 48 -14.60 5.61 8.35
C PHE A 48 -13.30 4.81 8.21
N GLY A 49 -13.33 3.52 8.55
CA GLY A 49 -12.16 2.65 8.55
C GLY A 49 -11.35 2.75 9.84
N ILE A 50 -10.06 2.40 9.75
CA ILE A 50 -9.15 2.38 10.90
C ILE A 50 -8.46 3.75 10.97
N ILE A 51 -8.51 4.40 12.13
CA ILE A 51 -7.70 5.57 12.44
C ILE A 51 -6.68 5.14 13.48
N ALA A 52 -5.41 5.31 13.16
CA ALA A 52 -4.30 4.88 13.99
C ALA A 52 -3.34 6.04 14.26
N THR A 53 -2.91 6.16 15.51
CA THR A 53 -1.82 7.03 15.91
C THR A 53 -0.53 6.26 15.73
N ILE A 54 0.27 6.65 14.74
CA ILE A 54 1.45 5.92 14.30
C ILE A 54 2.69 6.72 14.67
N ARG A 55 3.63 6.07 15.36
CA ARG A 55 4.97 6.61 15.55
C ARG A 55 5.90 6.00 14.51
N PHE A 56 6.36 6.83 13.59
CA PHE A 56 7.36 6.39 12.61
C PHE A 56 8.73 6.38 13.27
N LYS A 57 9.56 5.39 12.90
CA LYS A 57 10.97 5.35 13.34
C LYS A 57 11.87 6.32 12.57
N GLU A 58 11.33 6.93 11.52
CA GLU A 58 12.05 7.81 10.59
C GLU A 58 11.42 9.21 10.65
N ASP A 59 12.25 10.26 10.64
CA ASP A 59 11.84 11.68 10.71
C ASP A 59 11.09 12.20 9.46
N ARG A 60 10.61 11.32 8.57
CA ARG A 60 9.87 11.77 7.37
C ARG A 60 8.38 11.70 7.62
N THR A 61 7.69 12.74 7.19
CA THR A 61 6.22 12.82 7.19
C THR A 61 5.61 11.63 6.43
N PRO A 62 4.56 10.99 6.97
CA PRO A 62 3.85 9.92 6.27
C PRO A 62 3.19 10.46 5.00
N GLN A 63 3.20 9.66 3.93
CA GLN A 63 2.49 9.98 2.70
C GLN A 63 1.32 9.03 2.45
N ILE A 64 0.32 9.52 1.71
CA ILE A 64 -0.79 8.68 1.25
C ILE A 64 -0.21 7.64 0.27
N GLY A 65 -0.56 6.38 0.48
CA GLY A 65 -0.02 5.25 -0.28
C GLY A 65 1.15 4.54 0.40
N ASP A 66 1.77 5.14 1.43
CA ASP A 66 2.78 4.46 2.24
C ASP A 66 2.18 3.19 2.86
N ARG A 67 2.97 2.12 2.84
CA ARG A 67 2.63 0.86 3.52
C ARG A 67 3.40 0.75 4.81
N LEU A 68 2.73 0.28 5.83
CA LEU A 68 3.32 0.00 7.13
C LEU A 68 3.07 -1.45 7.50
N HIS A 69 4.02 -2.01 8.22
CA HIS A 69 3.92 -3.37 8.73
C HIS A 69 4.00 -3.36 10.25
N GLU A 70 2.99 -3.97 10.86
CA GLU A 70 2.90 -4.14 12.30
C GLU A 70 2.35 -5.54 12.61
N GLU A 71 3.05 -6.27 13.50
CA GLU A 71 2.62 -7.57 14.02
C GLU A 71 2.15 -8.58 12.95
N GLY A 72 2.80 -8.59 11.78
CA GLY A 72 2.45 -9.52 10.68
C GLY A 72 1.30 -9.06 9.78
N ASN A 73 0.72 -7.88 10.04
CA ASN A 73 -0.29 -7.25 9.19
C ASN A 73 0.32 -6.10 8.39
N ILE A 74 -0.13 -5.93 7.15
CA ILE A 74 0.23 -4.81 6.30
C ILE A 74 -0.95 -3.86 6.23
N TYR A 75 -0.70 -2.58 6.51
CA TYR A 75 -1.68 -1.51 6.35
C TYR A 75 -1.19 -0.50 5.33
N GLN A 76 -2.12 0.11 4.61
CA GLN A 76 -1.85 1.20 3.69
C GLN A 76 -2.47 2.49 4.23
N ILE A 77 -1.67 3.56 4.22
CA ILE A 77 -2.10 4.89 4.59
C ILE A 77 -2.98 5.46 3.48
N THR A 78 -4.22 5.78 3.81
CA THR A 78 -5.20 6.37 2.88
C THR A 78 -5.43 7.86 3.14
N GLY A 79 -5.03 8.34 4.31
CA GLY A 79 -5.09 9.76 4.67
C GLY A 79 -4.21 10.04 5.87
N VAL A 80 -3.64 11.24 5.92
CA VAL A 80 -2.88 11.74 7.07
C VAL A 80 -3.71 12.85 7.69
N VAL A 81 -4.09 12.68 8.95
CA VAL A 81 -4.82 13.67 9.73
C VAL A 81 -3.79 14.59 10.34
N THR A 82 -3.64 15.79 9.76
CA THR A 82 -2.80 16.82 10.35
C THR A 82 -3.57 17.44 11.52
N PRO A 83 -3.01 17.48 12.74
CA PRO A 83 -3.73 18.08 13.85
C PRO A 83 -3.86 19.60 13.64
N ASP A 84 -5.06 20.12 13.87
CA ASP A 84 -5.32 21.55 13.99
C ASP A 84 -4.60 22.08 15.26
N THR A 85 -3.37 22.54 15.07
CA THR A 85 -2.67 23.64 15.79
C THR A 85 -2.60 23.71 17.33
N LEU A 86 -3.07 22.75 18.14
CA LEU A 86 -3.15 22.98 19.60
C LEU A 86 -2.68 21.85 20.54
N LYS A 87 -2.12 20.75 20.03
CA LYS A 87 -1.53 19.73 20.91
C LYS A 87 -0.09 19.45 20.51
N GLU A 88 0.82 19.58 21.47
CA GLU A 88 2.21 19.13 21.41
C GLU A 88 2.24 17.62 21.12
N GLN A 89 2.09 17.24 19.86
CA GLN A 89 2.35 15.88 19.43
C GLN A 89 3.87 15.70 19.37
N PRO A 90 4.42 14.56 19.85
CA PRO A 90 5.83 14.26 19.65
C PRO A 90 6.15 14.35 18.15
N ARG A 91 7.32 14.89 17.79
CA ARG A 91 7.73 15.20 16.40
C ARG A 91 7.56 14.04 15.40
N ASP A 92 7.44 12.80 15.90
CA ASP A 92 7.43 11.57 15.10
C ASP A 92 6.09 10.82 15.15
N THR A 93 5.06 11.41 15.76
CA THR A 93 3.74 10.77 15.95
C THR A 93 2.69 11.42 15.05
N TRP A 94 2.03 10.61 14.23
CA TRP A 94 1.07 11.07 13.23
C TRP A 94 -0.22 10.27 13.32
N ASP A 95 -1.36 10.96 13.23
CA ASP A 95 -2.65 10.30 13.11
C ASP A 95 -2.94 10.01 11.64
N CYS A 96 -3.07 8.73 11.29
CA CYS A 96 -3.24 8.27 9.92
C CYS A 96 -4.50 7.41 9.80
N ARG A 97 -5.21 7.55 8.67
CA ARG A 97 -6.26 6.62 8.27
C ARG A 97 -5.64 5.45 7.53
N LEU A 98 -5.96 4.25 7.98
CA LEU A 98 -5.41 3.00 7.51
C LEU A 98 -6.48 2.09 6.90
N VAL A 99 -6.06 1.32 5.90
CA VAL A 99 -6.80 0.19 5.35
C VAL A 99 -5.89 -1.03 5.39
N LYS A 100 -6.43 -2.16 5.85
CA LYS A 100 -5.71 -3.43 5.85
C LYS A 100 -5.62 -3.95 4.41
N VAL A 101 -4.41 -4.31 3.97
CA VAL A 101 -4.13 -4.88 2.64
C VAL A 101 -3.95 -6.39 2.76
#